data_AF-A0A1V5NZ07-F1
#
_entry.id   AF-A0A1V5NZ07-F1
#
_cell.length_a   1.000
_cell.length_b   1.000
_cell.length_c   1.000
_cell.angle_alpha   90.00
_cell.angle_beta   90.00
_cell.angle_gamma   90.00
#
_symmetry.space_group_name_H-M   'P 1'
#
loop_
_entity.id
_entity.type
_entity.pdbx_description
1 polymer ?
#
loop_
_entity_poly.entity_id
_entity_poly.type
_entity_poly.pdbx_seq_one_letter_code
_entity_poly.pdbx_strand_id
1 'polypeptide(L)'
;MRAIGEEHTVEGWLGLIMEFGQVNLKCMGLLDEANTAAYGQPAPVKVPMTIEKGPFIVITGHDLYDLRQLLEQTEGKGINIYTHSEMLPAHGYPELKKFPHLKGNFGTAWQNQQKEFDGIPAPILYTTNCLVPPRSSYADRIFTTDAVGYPGLKHIEGVNGVKDFTPVINMALELGGWAEDRKLTGINGGSEVMTGFARGTVLGVADKVIEAVKAGAIKHFFLVGGCDGARAGRNYYTEFVKKTPKNTVVLTLACGKYRFNDLDIGEIGGLPRLMDMGQCNDAYSAIQVAVALAGAFECGVNDLPLTLVLSWYEQKAVCILLTLLSLGIKNIYLGPTLPAFISPNVLNVLIEKFNIKPISTPDADLKAILG
;
A
#
# COMPACT_ATOMS: atom_id res chain seq x y z
N MET A 1 20.83 -12.56 15.07
CA MET A 1 20.74 -12.03 16.46
C MET A 1 22.10 -11.73 17.09
N ARG A 2 23.21 -12.40 16.73
CA ARG A 2 24.54 -12.15 17.32
C ARG A 2 24.97 -10.66 17.28
N ALA A 3 24.83 -9.99 16.14
CA ALA A 3 25.19 -8.58 15.99
C ALA A 3 24.43 -7.61 16.93
N ILE A 4 23.22 -7.96 17.38
CA ILE A 4 22.43 -7.11 18.30
C ILE A 4 22.97 -7.20 19.74
N GLY A 5 23.62 -8.31 20.08
CA GLY A 5 24.19 -8.55 21.42
C GLY A 5 25.65 -8.11 21.57
N GLU A 6 26.23 -7.49 20.53
CA GLU A 6 27.61 -7.00 20.52
C GLU A 6 27.62 -5.47 20.67
N GLU A 7 28.71 -4.92 21.21
CA GLU A 7 28.91 -3.47 21.27
C GLU A 7 29.42 -2.96 19.92
N HIS A 8 28.79 -1.91 19.38
CA HIS A 8 29.22 -1.25 18.15
C HIS A 8 29.36 0.25 18.38
N THR A 9 30.24 0.89 17.61
CA THR A 9 30.24 2.35 17.47
C THR A 9 28.97 2.82 16.75
N VAL A 10 28.70 4.12 16.76
CA VAL A 10 27.57 4.70 16.02
C VAL A 10 27.69 4.37 14.52
N GLU A 11 28.89 4.45 13.96
CA GLU A 11 29.19 4.09 12.57
C GLU A 11 28.98 2.60 12.31
N GLY A 12 29.35 1.74 13.25
CA GLY A 12 29.11 0.29 13.16
C GLY A 12 27.62 -0.04 13.11
N TRP A 13 26.83 0.54 14.01
CA TRP A 13 25.37 0.41 13.99
C TRP A 13 24.77 0.94 12.69
N LEU A 14 25.23 2.10 12.23
CA LEU A 14 24.75 2.66 10.97
C LEU A 14 25.10 1.75 9.78
N GLY A 15 26.31 1.18 9.74
CA GLY A 15 26.73 0.23 8.72
C GLY A 15 25.81 -0.98 8.63
N LEU A 16 25.45 -1.58 9.78
CA LEU A 16 24.49 -2.69 9.85
C LEU A 16 23.09 -2.29 9.34
N ILE A 17 22.64 -1.08 9.67
CA ILE A 17 21.35 -0.55 9.21
C ILE A 17 21.35 -0.32 7.69
N MET A 18 22.46 0.17 7.12
CA MET A 18 22.59 0.34 5.67
C MET A 18 22.62 -1.03 4.97
N GLU A 19 23.35 -2.00 5.50
CA GLU A 19 23.33 -3.38 4.99
C GLU A 19 21.92 -3.97 5.03
N PHE A 20 21.20 -3.80 6.14
CA PHE A 20 19.81 -4.25 6.28
C PHE A 20 18.91 -3.63 5.20
N GLY A 21 19.04 -2.33 4.92
CA GLY A 21 18.31 -1.66 3.84
C GLY A 21 18.58 -2.29 2.47
N GLN A 22 19.84 -2.65 2.18
CA GLN A 22 20.22 -3.32 0.93
C GLN A 22 19.69 -4.76 0.85
N VAL A 23 19.66 -5.49 1.97
CA VAL A 23 19.02 -6.81 2.03
C VAL A 23 17.52 -6.69 1.80
N ASN A 24 16.84 -5.73 2.44
CA ASN A 24 15.42 -5.52 2.24
C ASN A 24 15.09 -5.14 0.79
N LEU A 25 15.94 -4.34 0.12
CA LEU A 25 15.79 -4.07 -1.32
C LEU A 25 15.78 -5.36 -2.16
N LYS A 26 16.68 -6.29 -1.87
CA LYS A 26 16.72 -7.61 -2.54
C LYS A 26 15.48 -8.43 -2.24
N CYS A 27 15.01 -8.43 -0.99
CA CYS A 27 13.76 -9.12 -0.61
C CYS A 27 12.55 -8.54 -1.35
N MET A 28 12.41 -7.22 -1.43
CA MET A 28 11.31 -6.60 -2.18
C MET A 28 11.42 -6.88 -3.69
N GLY A 29 12.64 -6.90 -4.25
CA GLY A 29 12.87 -7.29 -5.64
C GLY A 29 12.48 -8.74 -5.93
N LEU A 30 12.81 -9.67 -5.03
CA LEU A 30 12.40 -11.07 -5.14
C LEU A 30 10.86 -11.22 -5.05
N LEU A 31 10.21 -10.46 -4.18
CA LEU A 31 8.76 -10.47 -4.06
C LEU A 31 8.06 -9.84 -5.28
N ASP A 32 8.59 -8.74 -5.82
CA ASP A 32 8.13 -8.14 -7.09
C ASP A 32 8.22 -9.15 -8.24
N GLU A 33 9.36 -9.84 -8.37
CA GLU A 33 9.54 -10.91 -9.36
C GLU A 33 8.55 -12.05 -9.16
N ALA A 34 8.41 -12.56 -7.93
CA ALA A 34 7.49 -13.66 -7.62
C ALA A 34 6.04 -13.31 -7.98
N ASN A 35 5.57 -12.13 -7.57
CA ASN A 35 4.20 -11.69 -7.86
C ASN A 35 3.99 -11.44 -9.35
N THR A 36 4.91 -10.75 -10.01
CA THR A 36 4.74 -10.38 -11.42
C THR A 36 4.92 -11.57 -12.37
N ALA A 37 5.78 -12.53 -12.03
CA ALA A 37 5.93 -13.78 -12.77
C ALA A 37 4.72 -14.70 -12.60
N ALA A 38 4.15 -14.78 -11.40
CA ALA A 38 2.99 -15.62 -11.12
C ALA A 38 1.67 -15.03 -11.64
N TYR A 39 1.49 -13.72 -11.53
CA TYR A 39 0.20 -13.07 -11.74
C TYR A 39 0.15 -12.03 -12.86
N GLY A 40 1.27 -11.82 -13.55
CA GLY A 40 1.43 -10.83 -14.62
C GLY A 40 1.84 -9.44 -14.10
N GLN A 41 2.24 -8.57 -15.02
CA GLN A 41 2.58 -7.18 -14.68
C GLN A 41 1.29 -6.41 -14.32
N PRO A 42 1.24 -5.67 -13.19
CA PRO A 42 0.09 -4.86 -12.85
C PRO A 42 -0.24 -3.84 -13.94
N ALA A 43 -1.53 -3.75 -14.29
CA ALA A 43 -2.06 -2.79 -15.26
C ALA A 43 -3.10 -1.86 -14.60
N PRO A 44 -3.22 -0.59 -15.07
CA PRO A 44 -4.18 0.36 -14.51
C PRO A 44 -5.61 -0.15 -14.55
N VAL A 45 -6.29 -0.09 -13.40
CA VAL A 45 -7.68 -0.55 -13.27
C VAL A 45 -8.44 0.34 -12.29
N LYS A 46 -9.68 0.69 -12.66
CA LYS A 46 -10.66 1.26 -11.73
C LYS A 46 -11.34 0.12 -10.98
N VAL A 47 -11.38 0.23 -9.65
CA VAL A 47 -11.92 -0.77 -8.75
C VAL A 47 -13.14 -0.18 -8.05
N PRO A 48 -14.35 -0.75 -8.24
CA PRO A 48 -15.55 -0.26 -7.60
C PRO A 48 -15.53 -0.58 -6.10
N MET A 49 -16.17 0.29 -5.32
CA MET A 49 -16.42 0.06 -3.89
C MET A 49 -17.87 -0.36 -3.60
N THR A 50 -18.68 -0.58 -4.65
CA THR A 50 -20.02 -1.15 -4.51
C THR A 50 -19.90 -2.65 -4.24
N ILE A 51 -20.62 -3.12 -3.22
CA ILE A 51 -20.72 -4.53 -2.89
C ILE A 51 -22.06 -5.04 -3.42
N GLU A 52 -21.99 -5.87 -4.45
CA GLU A 52 -23.16 -6.52 -5.06
C GLU A 52 -23.91 -7.39 -4.04
N LYS A 53 -25.23 -7.46 -4.19
CA LYS A 53 -26.10 -8.36 -3.44
C LYS A 53 -25.67 -9.84 -3.57
N GLY A 54 -26.00 -10.62 -2.54
CA GLY A 54 -25.70 -12.05 -2.45
C GLY A 54 -24.42 -12.37 -1.67
N PRO A 55 -24.05 -13.66 -1.55
CA PRO A 55 -22.93 -14.11 -0.74
C PRO A 55 -21.60 -13.48 -1.18
N PHE A 56 -20.78 -13.10 -0.21
CA PHE A 56 -19.45 -12.58 -0.48
C PHE A 56 -18.44 -12.91 0.61
N ILE A 57 -17.15 -12.79 0.28
CA ILE A 57 -16.00 -12.94 1.19
C ILE A 57 -15.16 -11.67 1.09
N VAL A 58 -14.71 -11.16 2.23
CA VAL A 58 -13.72 -10.08 2.29
C VAL A 58 -12.35 -10.68 2.60
N ILE A 59 -11.34 -10.42 1.76
CA ILE A 59 -9.95 -10.81 2.00
C ILE A 59 -9.09 -9.60 2.26
N THR A 60 -8.32 -9.65 3.34
CA THR A 60 -7.47 -8.56 3.83
C THR A 60 -6.08 -9.05 4.18
N GLY A 61 -5.11 -8.15 4.19
CA GLY A 61 -3.69 -8.47 4.34
C GLY A 61 -2.95 -8.22 3.03
N HIS A 62 -1.96 -9.04 2.71
CA HIS A 62 -1.08 -8.82 1.56
C HIS A 62 -0.89 -10.03 0.65
N ASP A 63 -1.19 -11.24 1.12
CA ASP A 63 -0.82 -12.46 0.41
C ASP A 63 -1.69 -12.70 -0.84
N LEU A 64 -1.06 -12.59 -2.02
CA LEU A 64 -1.73 -12.79 -3.31
C LEU A 64 -1.94 -14.27 -3.65
N TYR A 65 -1.19 -15.18 -3.04
CA TYR A 65 -1.34 -16.61 -3.26
C TYR A 65 -2.54 -17.18 -2.51
N ASP A 66 -2.83 -16.67 -1.32
CA ASP A 66 -4.09 -16.94 -0.62
C ASP A 66 -5.29 -16.44 -1.42
N LEU A 67 -5.21 -15.25 -2.00
CA LEU A 67 -6.25 -14.76 -2.90
C LEU A 67 -6.41 -15.68 -4.11
N ARG A 68 -5.31 -16.10 -4.74
CA ARG A 68 -5.34 -17.01 -5.89
C ARG A 68 -6.07 -18.30 -5.54
N GLN A 69 -5.69 -18.95 -4.44
CA GLN A 69 -6.29 -20.20 -3.97
C GLN A 69 -7.77 -20.00 -3.60
N LEU A 70 -8.12 -18.88 -2.96
CA LEU A 70 -9.50 -18.54 -2.62
C LEU A 70 -10.35 -18.37 -3.88
N LEU A 71 -9.84 -17.67 -4.90
CA LEU A 71 -10.54 -17.48 -6.18
C LEU A 71 -10.81 -18.80 -6.89
N GLU A 72 -9.84 -19.72 -6.92
CA GLU A 72 -10.01 -21.05 -7.51
C GLU A 72 -11.05 -21.87 -6.77
N GLN A 73 -11.00 -21.88 -5.42
CA GLN A 73 -11.93 -22.67 -4.62
C GLN A 73 -13.34 -22.08 -4.61
N THR A 74 -13.51 -20.80 -4.93
CA THR A 74 -14.83 -20.12 -4.97
C THR A 74 -15.45 -20.04 -6.37
N GLU A 75 -14.71 -20.44 -7.40
CA GLU A 75 -15.19 -20.41 -8.79
C GLU A 75 -16.47 -21.25 -8.95
N GLY A 76 -17.49 -20.65 -9.57
CA GLY A 76 -18.78 -21.30 -9.81
C GLY A 76 -19.68 -21.46 -8.58
N LYS A 77 -19.30 -20.96 -7.39
CA LYS A 77 -20.10 -21.10 -6.15
C LYS A 77 -21.09 -19.95 -5.89
N GLY A 78 -21.14 -18.94 -6.77
CA GLY A 78 -22.01 -17.77 -6.58
C GLY A 78 -21.61 -16.87 -5.41
N ILE A 79 -20.31 -16.86 -5.06
CA ILE A 79 -19.74 -16.04 -3.99
C ILE A 79 -18.84 -14.97 -4.62
N ASN A 80 -19.11 -13.70 -4.33
CA ASN A 80 -18.27 -12.59 -4.74
C ASN A 80 -17.08 -12.39 -3.78
N ILE A 81 -15.92 -12.05 -4.31
CA ILE A 81 -14.69 -11.77 -3.54
C ILE A 81 -14.39 -10.29 -3.58
N TYR A 82 -14.19 -9.70 -2.42
CA TYR A 82 -13.80 -8.30 -2.25
C TYR A 82 -12.48 -8.20 -1.52
N THR A 83 -11.56 -7.41 -2.07
CA THR A 83 -10.30 -7.05 -1.41
C THR A 83 -10.56 -6.03 -0.31
N HIS A 84 -9.72 -5.95 0.70
CA HIS A 84 -9.75 -4.89 1.70
C HIS A 84 -8.32 -4.43 2.02
N SER A 85 -8.16 -3.13 2.27
CA SER A 85 -6.89 -2.47 2.57
C SER A 85 -5.76 -2.85 1.61
N GLU A 86 -4.74 -3.57 2.07
CA GLU A 86 -3.52 -3.88 1.29
C GLU A 86 -3.74 -4.95 0.22
N MET A 87 -4.93 -5.54 0.13
CA MET A 87 -5.29 -6.43 -0.98
C MET A 87 -5.81 -5.68 -2.22
N LEU A 88 -6.10 -4.37 -2.14
CA LEU A 88 -6.56 -3.58 -3.30
C LEU A 88 -5.71 -3.77 -4.57
N PRO A 89 -4.36 -3.76 -4.50
CA PRO A 89 -3.51 -3.88 -5.69
C PRO A 89 -3.68 -5.19 -6.46
N ALA A 90 -4.25 -6.23 -5.85
CA ALA A 90 -4.53 -7.50 -6.52
C ALA A 90 -5.35 -7.33 -7.81
N HIS A 91 -6.22 -6.31 -7.87
CA HIS A 91 -7.03 -6.03 -9.06
C HIS A 91 -6.19 -5.64 -10.28
N GLY A 92 -4.99 -5.11 -10.08
CA GLY A 92 -4.08 -4.73 -11.17
C GLY A 92 -3.44 -5.94 -11.86
N TYR A 93 -3.39 -7.09 -11.21
CA TYR A 93 -2.73 -8.29 -11.73
C TYR A 93 -3.63 -9.06 -12.71
N PRO A 94 -3.26 -9.23 -14.00
CA PRO A 94 -4.11 -9.83 -15.02
C PRO A 94 -4.61 -11.25 -14.69
N GLU A 95 -3.75 -12.11 -14.12
CA GLU A 95 -4.10 -13.49 -13.82
C GLU A 95 -5.07 -13.63 -12.64
N LEU A 96 -5.12 -12.63 -11.75
CA LEU A 96 -6.14 -12.57 -10.70
C LEU A 96 -7.42 -11.92 -11.23
N LYS A 97 -7.28 -10.91 -12.11
CA LYS A 97 -8.42 -10.17 -12.64
C LYS A 97 -9.29 -10.96 -13.62
N LYS A 98 -8.78 -12.07 -14.17
CA LYS A 98 -9.56 -12.98 -15.03
C LYS A 98 -10.74 -13.65 -14.30
N PHE A 99 -10.72 -13.69 -12.97
CA PHE A 99 -11.82 -14.23 -12.17
C PHE A 99 -12.95 -13.20 -12.04
N PRO A 100 -14.11 -13.40 -12.69
CA PRO A 100 -15.17 -12.39 -12.76
C PRO A 100 -15.85 -12.13 -11.41
N HIS A 101 -15.70 -13.04 -10.45
CA HIS A 101 -16.17 -12.88 -9.07
C HIS A 101 -15.17 -12.13 -8.17
N LEU A 102 -13.99 -11.73 -8.66
CA LEU A 102 -13.16 -10.70 -8.02
C LEU A 102 -13.72 -9.31 -8.34
N LYS A 103 -14.67 -8.85 -7.52
CA LYS A 103 -15.57 -7.75 -7.86
C LYS A 103 -15.02 -6.36 -7.59
N GLY A 104 -14.53 -6.11 -6.38
CA GLY A 104 -14.17 -4.76 -5.96
C GLY A 104 -13.37 -4.71 -4.68
N ASN A 105 -13.31 -3.53 -4.08
CA ASN A 105 -12.64 -3.29 -2.81
C ASN A 105 -13.66 -2.88 -1.73
N PHE A 106 -13.69 -3.63 -0.64
CA PHE A 106 -14.47 -3.35 0.55
C PHE A 106 -13.76 -2.32 1.44
N GLY A 107 -14.46 -1.24 1.76
CA GLY A 107 -14.02 -0.30 2.79
C GLY A 107 -12.70 0.41 2.48
N THR A 108 -11.97 0.76 3.53
CA THR A 108 -10.80 1.65 3.46
C THR A 108 -9.55 1.02 4.10
N ALA A 109 -8.69 1.82 4.74
CA ALA A 109 -7.50 1.31 5.42
C ALA A 109 -7.84 0.56 6.71
N TRP A 110 -6.92 -0.33 7.09
CA TRP A 110 -7.05 -1.27 8.20
C TRP A 110 -7.61 -0.68 9.50
N GLN A 111 -7.31 0.56 9.87
CA GLN A 111 -7.77 1.12 11.15
C GLN A 111 -9.30 1.28 11.24
N ASN A 112 -9.99 1.35 10.10
CA ASN A 112 -11.45 1.52 10.05
C ASN A 112 -12.21 0.18 10.16
N GLN A 113 -11.50 -0.95 10.17
CA GLN A 113 -12.09 -2.30 10.09
C GLN A 113 -13.16 -2.57 11.16
N GLN A 114 -13.02 -2.06 12.39
CA GLN A 114 -14.03 -2.29 13.42
C GLN A 114 -15.38 -1.67 13.08
N LYS A 115 -15.38 -0.52 12.40
CA LYS A 115 -16.58 0.17 11.96
C LYS A 115 -17.12 -0.47 10.67
N GLU A 116 -16.22 -0.78 9.74
CA GLU A 116 -16.57 -1.30 8.41
C GLU A 116 -17.07 -2.75 8.45
N PHE A 117 -16.58 -3.56 9.41
CA PHE A 117 -17.00 -4.95 9.59
C PHE A 117 -18.14 -5.13 10.58
N ASP A 118 -18.61 -4.07 11.24
CA ASP A 118 -19.67 -4.18 12.22
C ASP A 118 -20.98 -4.65 11.57
N GLY A 119 -21.46 -5.83 11.97
CA GLY A 119 -22.68 -6.44 11.41
C GLY A 119 -22.54 -6.93 9.96
N ILE A 120 -21.32 -7.10 9.46
CA ILE A 120 -21.09 -7.59 8.09
C ILE A 120 -21.65 -9.02 7.90
N PRO A 121 -22.50 -9.28 6.89
CA PRO A 121 -23.03 -10.62 6.61
C PRO A 121 -22.09 -11.41 5.69
N ALA A 122 -20.78 -11.40 5.99
CA ALA A 122 -19.77 -12.11 5.23
C ALA A 122 -18.60 -12.53 6.13
N PRO A 123 -17.92 -13.65 5.82
CA PRO A 123 -16.65 -13.97 6.45
C PRO A 123 -15.52 -13.04 5.98
N ILE A 124 -14.52 -12.90 6.85
CA ILE A 124 -13.33 -12.09 6.59
C ILE A 124 -12.09 -12.98 6.73
N LEU A 125 -11.28 -13.08 5.67
CA LEU A 125 -10.03 -13.82 5.65
C LEU A 125 -8.84 -12.88 5.82
N TYR A 126 -8.09 -13.04 6.90
CA TYR A 126 -6.84 -12.33 7.16
C TYR A 126 -5.63 -13.16 6.75
N THR A 127 -4.93 -12.71 5.71
CA THR A 127 -3.69 -13.31 5.22
C THR A 127 -2.47 -12.81 5.98
N THR A 128 -2.49 -11.54 6.41
CA THR A 128 -1.42 -10.90 7.18
C THR A 128 -1.99 -9.87 8.15
N ASN A 129 -1.12 -9.11 8.81
CA ASN A 129 -1.52 -7.87 9.50
C ASN A 129 -2.28 -6.91 8.57
N CYS A 130 -3.15 -6.01 9.07
CA CYS A 130 -3.37 -5.66 10.47
C CYS A 130 -4.74 -6.13 10.97
N LEU A 131 -4.78 -7.14 11.84
CA LEU A 131 -5.96 -7.51 12.60
C LEU A 131 -6.02 -6.68 13.88
N VAL A 132 -7.09 -5.92 14.09
CA VAL A 132 -7.36 -5.27 15.39
C VAL A 132 -8.26 -6.18 16.22
N PRO A 133 -8.27 -6.06 17.57
CA PRO A 133 -9.19 -6.82 18.42
C PRO A 133 -10.63 -6.76 17.86
N PRO A 134 -11.20 -7.90 17.45
CA PRO A 134 -12.47 -7.92 16.74
C PRO A 134 -13.63 -7.66 17.69
N ARG A 135 -14.71 -7.06 17.17
CA ARG A 135 -15.96 -6.91 17.92
C ARG A 135 -16.71 -8.22 17.96
N SER A 136 -17.52 -8.42 18.99
CA SER A 136 -18.39 -9.59 19.11
C SER A 136 -19.37 -9.74 17.96
N SER A 137 -19.73 -8.66 17.28
CA SER A 137 -20.67 -8.65 16.14
C SER A 137 -20.17 -9.37 14.89
N TYR A 138 -18.86 -9.61 14.75
CA TYR A 138 -18.29 -10.29 13.57
C TYR A 138 -17.11 -11.22 13.90
N ALA A 139 -16.73 -11.41 15.17
CA ALA A 139 -15.61 -12.28 15.52
C ALA A 139 -15.82 -13.76 15.12
N ASP A 140 -17.07 -14.23 15.10
CA ASP A 140 -17.50 -15.59 14.75
C ASP A 140 -17.21 -16.01 13.29
N ARG A 141 -17.01 -15.02 12.41
CA ARG A 141 -16.81 -15.16 10.96
C ARG A 141 -15.46 -14.62 10.48
N ILE A 142 -14.52 -14.37 11.39
CA ILE A 142 -13.13 -14.10 11.02
C ILE A 142 -12.36 -15.42 10.91
N PHE A 143 -11.59 -15.52 9.84
CA PHE A 143 -10.62 -16.57 9.59
C PHE A 143 -9.25 -15.94 9.47
N THR A 144 -8.27 -16.51 10.17
CA THR A 144 -6.86 -16.10 10.04
C THR A 144 -6.06 -17.22 9.39
N THR A 145 -4.90 -16.89 8.83
CA THR A 145 -3.97 -17.87 8.28
C THR A 145 -2.53 -17.37 8.40
N ASP A 146 -1.55 -18.23 8.08
CA ASP A 146 -0.12 -18.00 8.25
C ASP A 146 0.24 -17.43 9.62
N ALA A 147 0.92 -16.28 9.65
CA ALA A 147 1.39 -15.65 10.89
C ALA A 147 0.28 -14.92 11.66
N VAL A 148 -0.96 -14.87 11.14
CA VAL A 148 -2.06 -14.15 11.79
C VAL A 148 -2.78 -15.07 12.78
N GLY A 149 -2.88 -14.64 14.04
CA GLY A 149 -3.64 -15.33 15.07
C GLY A 149 -4.25 -14.37 16.09
N TYR A 150 -5.43 -14.73 16.60
CA TYR A 150 -6.08 -14.05 17.72
C TYR A 150 -6.90 -15.07 18.52
N PRO A 151 -6.91 -15.02 19.87
CA PRO A 151 -7.62 -16.00 20.68
C PRO A 151 -9.10 -16.15 20.30
N GLY A 152 -9.51 -17.41 20.07
CA GLY A 152 -10.90 -17.75 19.74
C GLY A 152 -11.31 -17.56 18.29
N LEU A 153 -10.43 -17.06 17.41
CA LEU A 153 -10.70 -17.00 15.97
C LEU A 153 -10.34 -18.33 15.30
N LYS A 154 -11.04 -18.64 14.20
CA LYS A 154 -10.76 -19.82 13.38
C LYS A 154 -9.46 -19.58 12.60
N HIS A 155 -8.58 -20.57 12.58
CA HIS A 155 -7.32 -20.52 11.84
C HIS A 155 -7.33 -21.55 10.70
N ILE A 156 -6.95 -21.11 9.50
CA ILE A 156 -6.80 -21.97 8.33
C ILE A 156 -5.32 -22.32 8.20
N GLU A 157 -5.02 -23.60 8.42
CA GLU A 157 -3.67 -24.14 8.23
C GLU A 157 -3.41 -24.45 6.75
N GLY A 158 -2.15 -24.28 6.33
CA GLY A 158 -1.68 -24.72 5.02
C GLY A 158 -0.92 -26.03 5.12
N VAL A 159 -1.25 -27.00 4.25
CA VAL A 159 -0.50 -28.26 4.10
C VAL A 159 0.23 -28.23 2.77
N ASN A 160 1.57 -28.26 2.80
CA ASN A 160 2.41 -28.16 1.60
C ASN A 160 2.10 -26.91 0.73
N GLY A 161 1.80 -25.79 1.38
CA GLY A 161 1.44 -24.53 0.69
C GLY A 161 0.02 -24.51 0.11
N VAL A 162 -0.82 -25.52 0.38
CA VAL A 162 -2.22 -25.54 -0.03
C VAL A 162 -3.11 -25.31 1.19
N LYS A 163 -4.05 -24.36 1.10
CA LYS A 163 -5.01 -24.02 2.16
C LYS A 163 -6.41 -24.47 1.79
N ASP A 164 -7.13 -25.07 2.74
CA ASP A 164 -8.54 -25.43 2.55
C ASP A 164 -9.45 -24.29 3.03
N PHE A 165 -10.05 -23.56 2.09
CA PHE A 165 -10.98 -22.48 2.38
C PHE A 165 -12.44 -22.94 2.49
N THR A 166 -12.72 -24.25 2.50
CA THR A 166 -14.06 -24.80 2.71
C THR A 166 -14.79 -24.18 3.91
N PRO A 167 -14.15 -23.96 5.09
CA PRO A 167 -14.81 -23.30 6.21
C PRO A 167 -15.23 -21.84 5.92
N VAL A 168 -14.43 -21.10 5.17
CA VAL A 168 -14.71 -19.70 4.76
C VAL A 168 -15.87 -19.68 3.76
N ILE A 169 -15.82 -20.58 2.78
CA ILE A 169 -16.82 -20.72 1.72
C ILE A 169 -18.19 -21.07 2.31
N ASN A 170 -18.25 -22.06 3.20
CA ASN A 170 -19.51 -22.46 3.84
C ASN A 170 -20.10 -21.32 4.67
N MET A 171 -19.26 -20.57 5.39
CA MET A 171 -19.71 -19.40 6.14
C MET A 171 -20.30 -18.30 5.23
N ALA A 172 -19.69 -18.04 4.07
CA ALA A 172 -20.23 -17.06 3.12
C ALA A 172 -21.62 -17.47 2.59
N LEU A 173 -21.78 -18.76 2.27
CA LEU A 173 -23.05 -19.31 1.80
C LEU A 173 -24.14 -19.26 2.88
N GLU A 174 -23.78 -19.60 4.13
CA GLU A 174 -24.70 -19.54 5.27
C GLU A 174 -25.17 -18.11 5.56
N LEU A 175 -24.26 -17.13 5.51
CA LEU A 175 -24.59 -15.73 5.79
C LEU A 175 -25.41 -15.06 4.68
N GLY A 176 -25.34 -15.57 3.45
CA GLY A 176 -26.16 -15.11 2.32
C GLY A 176 -25.82 -13.70 1.79
N GLY A 177 -24.97 -12.93 2.48
CA GLY A 177 -24.59 -11.57 2.13
C GLY A 177 -25.73 -10.56 2.29
N TRP A 178 -25.68 -9.48 1.50
CA TRP A 178 -26.74 -8.46 1.51
C TRP A 178 -27.84 -8.75 0.50
N ALA A 179 -29.07 -8.38 0.82
CA ALA A 179 -30.22 -8.51 -0.08
C ALA A 179 -30.19 -7.52 -1.26
N GLU A 180 -29.49 -6.39 -1.09
CA GLU A 180 -29.35 -5.31 -2.06
C GLU A 180 -27.91 -4.85 -2.12
N ASP A 181 -27.53 -4.24 -3.25
CA ASP A 181 -26.20 -3.70 -3.44
C ASP A 181 -25.91 -2.62 -2.39
N ARG A 182 -24.75 -2.72 -1.72
CA ARG A 182 -24.28 -1.70 -0.78
C ARG A 182 -23.27 -0.79 -1.46
N LYS A 183 -23.61 0.49 -1.59
CA LYS A 183 -22.68 1.52 -2.03
C LYS A 183 -21.82 1.94 -0.85
N LEU A 184 -20.55 1.53 -0.87
CA LEU A 184 -19.53 2.07 0.04
C LEU A 184 -18.79 3.21 -0.66
N THR A 185 -18.14 4.05 0.15
CA THR A 185 -17.27 5.12 -0.34
C THR A 185 -15.95 5.13 0.42
N GLY A 186 -14.93 5.71 -0.19
CA GLY A 186 -13.72 6.12 0.51
C GLY A 186 -13.99 7.25 1.50
N ILE A 187 -12.94 7.68 2.21
CA ILE A 187 -13.09 8.66 3.30
C ILE A 187 -13.42 10.07 2.80
N ASN A 188 -13.23 10.34 1.50
CA ASN A 188 -13.54 11.61 0.84
C ASN A 188 -14.83 11.52 -0.01
N GLY A 189 -15.55 10.40 0.04
CA GLY A 189 -16.83 10.21 -0.64
C GLY A 189 -16.72 9.64 -2.06
N GLY A 190 -15.52 9.27 -2.53
CA GLY A 190 -15.36 8.58 -3.81
C GLY A 190 -15.91 7.16 -3.77
N SER A 191 -16.51 6.68 -4.86
CA SER A 191 -17.13 5.34 -4.96
C SER A 191 -16.31 4.32 -5.78
N GLU A 192 -15.19 4.78 -6.32
CA GLU A 192 -14.20 3.99 -7.04
C GLU A 192 -12.80 4.46 -6.65
N VAL A 193 -11.84 3.54 -6.71
CA VAL A 193 -10.41 3.81 -6.52
C VAL A 193 -9.64 3.23 -7.70
N MET A 194 -8.42 3.71 -7.94
CA MET A 194 -7.57 3.22 -9.03
C MET A 194 -6.30 2.57 -8.49
N THR A 195 -5.83 1.51 -9.14
CA THR A 195 -4.56 0.83 -8.83
C THR A 195 -3.90 0.28 -10.09
N GLY A 196 -2.69 -0.27 -9.97
CA GLY A 196 -2.00 -0.96 -11.07
C GLY A 196 -0.91 -0.16 -11.79
N PHE A 197 -0.43 0.93 -11.18
CA PHE A 197 0.69 1.73 -11.72
C PHE A 197 2.06 1.27 -11.18
N ALA A 198 2.29 -0.05 -11.16
CA ALA A 198 3.60 -0.60 -10.80
C ALA A 198 4.66 -0.28 -11.88
N ARG A 199 5.92 -0.69 -11.66
CA ARG A 199 7.05 -0.33 -12.53
C ARG A 199 6.82 -0.64 -14.01
N GLY A 200 6.27 -1.80 -14.36
CA GLY A 200 6.05 -2.19 -15.75
C GLY A 200 5.13 -1.22 -16.49
N THR A 201 4.05 -0.79 -15.82
CA THR A 201 3.09 0.18 -16.36
C THR A 201 3.69 1.57 -16.50
N VAL A 202 4.33 2.09 -15.46
CA VAL A 202 4.87 3.47 -15.48
C VAL A 202 6.04 3.56 -16.46
N LEU A 203 6.94 2.58 -16.47
CA LEU A 203 8.06 2.55 -17.41
C LEU A 203 7.60 2.31 -18.85
N GLY A 204 6.51 1.57 -19.07
CA GLY A 204 5.90 1.40 -20.39
C GLY A 204 5.39 2.69 -21.03
N VAL A 205 5.23 3.77 -20.24
CA VAL A 205 4.88 5.11 -20.71
C VAL A 205 5.96 6.15 -20.37
N ALA A 206 7.19 5.72 -20.08
CA ALA A 206 8.28 6.60 -19.67
C ALA A 206 8.52 7.75 -20.65
N ASP A 207 8.50 7.50 -21.96
CA ASP A 207 8.68 8.53 -22.98
C ASP A 207 7.67 9.66 -22.84
N LYS A 208 6.37 9.33 -22.63
CA LYS A 208 5.32 10.33 -22.42
C LYS A 208 5.54 11.12 -21.13
N VAL A 209 5.99 10.45 -20.06
CA VAL A 209 6.30 11.11 -18.78
C VAL A 209 7.48 12.07 -18.96
N ILE A 210 8.54 11.63 -19.63
CA ILE A 210 9.75 12.41 -19.91
C ILE A 210 9.41 13.62 -20.79
N GLU A 211 8.63 13.43 -21.84
CA GLU A 211 8.14 14.50 -22.71
C GLU A 211 7.32 15.52 -21.92
N ALA A 212 6.39 15.07 -21.06
CA ALA A 212 5.57 15.96 -20.24
C ALA A 212 6.42 16.76 -19.24
N VAL A 213 7.49 16.18 -18.70
CA VAL A 213 8.45 16.89 -17.83
C VAL A 213 9.26 17.90 -18.64
N LYS A 214 9.84 17.50 -19.78
CA LYS A 214 10.63 18.39 -20.65
C LYS A 214 9.81 19.55 -21.21
N ALA A 215 8.53 19.33 -21.49
CA ALA A 215 7.58 20.36 -21.92
C ALA A 215 7.10 21.27 -20.76
N GLY A 216 7.45 20.95 -19.51
CA GLY A 216 7.02 21.70 -18.33
C GLY A 216 5.55 21.48 -17.92
N ALA A 217 4.87 20.49 -18.53
CA ALA A 217 3.51 20.10 -18.19
C ALA A 217 3.45 19.39 -16.84
N ILE A 218 4.45 18.55 -16.54
CA ILE A 218 4.70 18.03 -15.19
C ILE A 218 5.92 18.75 -14.62
N LYS A 219 5.73 19.49 -13.53
CA LYS A 219 6.79 20.23 -12.85
C LYS A 219 7.36 19.50 -11.63
N HIS A 220 6.57 18.63 -11.00
CA HIS A 220 6.99 17.94 -9.78
C HIS A 220 6.24 16.63 -9.59
N PHE A 221 6.92 15.64 -9.02
CA PHE A 221 6.34 14.39 -8.54
C PHE A 221 6.35 14.38 -7.01
N PHE A 222 5.27 13.91 -6.42
CA PHE A 222 5.22 13.59 -5.00
C PHE A 222 5.03 12.09 -4.86
N LEU A 223 5.89 11.41 -4.09
CA LEU A 223 5.55 10.10 -3.55
C LEU A 223 4.89 10.33 -2.19
N VAL A 224 3.56 10.30 -2.14
CA VAL A 224 2.78 10.41 -0.90
C VAL A 224 2.24 9.03 -0.58
N GLY A 225 2.62 8.44 0.55
CA GLY A 225 2.22 7.06 0.81
C GLY A 225 2.84 6.45 2.06
N GLY A 226 2.86 5.13 2.15
CA GLY A 226 3.33 4.39 3.33
C GLY A 226 2.15 3.90 4.18
N CYS A 227 2.32 3.74 5.48
CA CYS A 227 1.29 3.08 6.30
C CYS A 227 0.36 4.05 7.05
N ASP A 228 -0.94 3.82 6.91
CA ASP A 228 -1.98 4.56 7.65
C ASP A 228 -2.13 4.06 9.10
N GLY A 229 -2.89 4.80 9.91
CA GLY A 229 -3.26 4.40 11.27
C GLY A 229 -4.30 5.31 11.94
N ALA A 230 -4.63 5.01 13.20
CA ALA A 230 -5.71 5.69 13.94
C ALA A 230 -5.32 7.04 14.56
N ARG A 231 -4.01 7.36 14.66
CA ARG A 231 -3.54 8.59 15.32
C ARG A 231 -4.04 9.84 14.58
N ALA A 232 -4.54 10.82 15.34
CA ALA A 232 -4.91 12.14 14.82
C ALA A 232 -3.72 12.84 14.11
N GLY A 233 -4.03 13.74 13.18
CA GLY A 233 -3.03 14.47 12.37
C GLY A 233 -2.78 13.86 10.99
N ARG A 234 -3.27 12.65 10.72
CA ARG A 234 -3.14 12.00 9.40
C ARG A 234 -4.05 12.60 8.31
N ASN A 235 -4.98 13.48 8.67
CA ASN A 235 -5.69 14.34 7.72
C ASN A 235 -4.73 15.28 6.96
N TYR A 236 -3.51 15.51 7.48
CA TYR A 236 -2.43 16.15 6.75
C TYR A 236 -2.29 15.60 5.32
N TYR A 237 -2.28 14.28 5.13
CA TYR A 237 -2.02 13.68 3.82
C TYR A 237 -3.16 13.92 2.83
N THR A 238 -4.41 13.88 3.30
CA THR A 238 -5.58 14.24 2.51
C THR A 238 -5.48 15.69 2.03
N GLU A 239 -5.21 16.62 2.95
CA GLU A 239 -5.14 18.04 2.65
C GLU A 239 -3.92 18.41 1.80
N PHE A 240 -2.78 17.74 2.02
CA PHE A 240 -1.58 17.86 1.20
C PHE A 240 -1.87 17.50 -0.24
N VAL A 241 -2.46 16.31 -0.49
CA VAL A 241 -2.76 15.84 -1.85
C VAL A 241 -3.77 16.76 -2.55
N LYS A 242 -4.84 17.19 -1.86
CA LYS A 242 -5.82 18.15 -2.43
C LYS A 242 -5.18 19.48 -2.86
N LYS A 243 -4.16 19.92 -2.14
CA LYS A 243 -3.48 21.21 -2.38
C LYS A 243 -2.32 21.12 -3.38
N THR A 244 -1.95 19.92 -3.84
CA THR A 244 -0.90 19.78 -4.85
C THR A 244 -1.27 20.52 -6.15
N PRO A 245 -0.35 21.31 -6.74
CA PRO A 245 -0.65 22.09 -7.95
C PRO A 245 -1.02 21.21 -9.15
N LYS A 246 -1.89 21.70 -10.05
CA LYS A 246 -2.42 20.92 -11.19
C LYS A 246 -1.36 20.36 -12.16
N ASN A 247 -0.14 20.87 -12.11
CA ASN A 247 1.01 20.43 -12.90
C ASN A 247 1.95 19.47 -12.14
N THR A 248 1.44 18.77 -11.12
CA THR A 248 2.18 17.75 -10.37
C THR A 248 1.50 16.41 -10.43
N VAL A 249 2.27 15.34 -10.26
CA VAL A 249 1.78 13.96 -10.16
C VAL A 249 2.03 13.43 -8.75
N VAL A 250 1.06 12.73 -8.19
CA VAL A 250 1.12 12.03 -6.91
C VAL A 250 1.20 10.53 -7.18
N LEU A 251 2.36 9.96 -6.89
CA LEU A 251 2.56 8.53 -6.79
C LEU A 251 2.21 8.10 -5.35
N THR A 252 1.49 7.00 -5.20
CA THR A 252 1.16 6.45 -3.88
C THR A 252 1.38 4.95 -3.84
N LEU A 253 1.54 4.42 -2.64
CA LEU A 253 1.62 2.99 -2.35
C LEU A 253 1.24 2.76 -0.89
N ALA A 254 0.95 1.51 -0.56
CA ALA A 254 0.55 1.06 0.77
C ALA A 254 -0.75 1.73 1.29
N CYS A 255 -1.21 1.31 2.47
CA CYS A 255 -2.51 1.69 2.99
C CYS A 255 -2.68 3.18 3.32
N GLY A 256 -1.59 3.95 3.39
CA GLY A 256 -1.62 5.42 3.46
C GLY A 256 -2.38 6.06 2.31
N LYS A 257 -2.46 5.38 1.16
CA LYS A 257 -3.25 5.78 -0.01
C LYS A 257 -4.72 6.07 0.34
N TYR A 258 -5.31 5.35 1.30
CA TYR A 258 -6.72 5.51 1.66
C TYR A 258 -7.06 6.86 2.30
N ARG A 259 -6.05 7.70 2.55
CA ARG A 259 -6.28 9.10 2.91
C ARG A 259 -6.78 9.95 1.75
N PHE A 260 -6.52 9.55 0.51
CA PHE A 260 -6.74 10.41 -0.66
C PHE A 260 -6.97 9.65 -1.99
N ASN A 261 -6.91 8.32 -2.02
CA ASN A 261 -7.01 7.53 -3.26
C ASN A 261 -8.41 7.51 -3.89
N ASP A 262 -9.42 8.01 -3.19
CA ASP A 262 -10.78 8.20 -3.66
C ASP A 262 -11.06 9.65 -4.11
N LEU A 263 -10.02 10.49 -4.16
CA LEU A 263 -10.10 11.84 -4.75
C LEU A 263 -9.89 11.78 -6.26
N ASP A 264 -10.71 12.53 -6.99
CA ASP A 264 -10.40 12.93 -8.36
C ASP A 264 -9.60 14.25 -8.33
N ILE A 265 -8.30 14.14 -8.60
CA ILE A 265 -7.40 15.30 -8.72
C ILE A 265 -7.03 15.61 -10.18
N GLY A 266 -7.72 15.00 -11.15
CA GLY A 266 -7.56 15.22 -12.58
C GLY A 266 -6.40 14.46 -13.24
N GLU A 267 -6.06 14.89 -14.46
CA GLU A 267 -5.04 14.28 -15.32
C GLU A 267 -4.16 15.35 -15.99
N ILE A 268 -2.98 14.93 -16.48
CA ILE A 268 -2.05 15.75 -17.27
C ILE A 268 -1.73 14.97 -18.54
N GLY A 269 -2.16 15.46 -19.70
CA GLY A 269 -1.88 14.79 -20.98
C GLY A 269 -2.43 13.36 -21.06
N GLY A 270 -3.59 13.11 -20.44
CA GLY A 270 -4.20 11.78 -20.33
C GLY A 270 -3.55 10.85 -19.30
N LEU A 271 -2.57 11.32 -18.53
CA LEU A 271 -1.99 10.59 -17.40
C LEU A 271 -2.72 11.00 -16.10
N PRO A 272 -3.31 10.05 -15.34
CA PRO A 272 -3.90 10.36 -14.05
C PRO A 272 -2.91 11.05 -13.12
N ARG A 273 -3.31 12.13 -12.44
CA ARG A 273 -2.43 12.80 -11.48
C ARG A 273 -2.24 12.00 -10.20
N LEU A 274 -3.09 11.02 -9.91
CA LEU A 274 -2.96 10.10 -8.78
C LEU A 274 -2.73 8.69 -9.30
N MET A 275 -1.54 8.14 -9.05
CA MET A 275 -1.13 6.82 -9.52
C MET A 275 -0.76 5.93 -8.35
N ASP A 276 -1.58 4.90 -8.10
CA ASP A 276 -1.30 3.90 -7.07
C ASP A 276 -0.42 2.77 -7.60
N MET A 277 0.79 2.70 -7.05
CA MET A 277 1.84 1.76 -7.43
C MET A 277 1.67 0.39 -6.77
N GLY A 278 0.82 0.26 -5.75
CA GLY A 278 0.48 -1.03 -5.14
C GLY A 278 0.63 -1.08 -3.62
N GLN A 279 1.02 -2.22 -3.09
CA GLN A 279 1.19 -2.51 -1.67
C GLN A 279 2.45 -1.80 -1.11
N CYS A 280 2.71 -1.94 0.18
CA CYS A 280 3.97 -1.45 0.76
C CYS A 280 5.23 -2.03 0.10
N ASN A 281 5.25 -3.32 -0.26
CA ASN A 281 6.36 -3.94 -0.99
C ASN A 281 6.59 -3.35 -2.40
N ASP A 282 5.57 -2.76 -3.01
CA ASP A 282 5.70 -2.09 -4.31
C ASP A 282 6.46 -0.75 -4.21
N ALA A 283 6.99 -0.41 -3.02
CA ALA A 283 8.09 0.54 -2.88
C ALA A 283 9.30 0.16 -3.75
N TYR A 284 9.50 -1.13 -4.04
CA TYR A 284 10.47 -1.55 -5.05
C TYR A 284 10.15 -0.96 -6.42
N SER A 285 8.90 -1.04 -6.88
CA SER A 285 8.46 -0.44 -8.13
C SER A 285 8.70 1.08 -8.16
N ALA A 286 8.39 1.78 -7.06
CA ALA A 286 8.67 3.22 -6.94
C ALA A 286 10.16 3.56 -7.06
N ILE A 287 11.03 2.76 -6.42
CA ILE A 287 12.49 2.91 -6.51
C ILE A 287 12.97 2.67 -7.95
N GLN A 288 12.50 1.61 -8.62
CA GLN A 288 12.89 1.32 -10.01
C GLN A 288 12.48 2.44 -10.97
N VAL A 289 11.27 2.99 -10.80
CA VAL A 289 10.80 4.14 -11.60
C VAL A 289 11.70 5.36 -11.37
N ALA A 290 12.00 5.69 -10.12
CA ALA A 290 12.88 6.83 -9.81
C ALA A 290 14.27 6.65 -10.41
N VAL A 291 14.87 5.46 -10.31
CA VAL A 291 16.18 5.15 -10.91
C VAL A 291 16.15 5.28 -12.43
N ALA A 292 15.10 4.77 -13.09
CA ALA A 292 14.97 4.87 -14.54
C ALA A 292 14.80 6.32 -15.02
N LEU A 293 13.98 7.11 -14.32
CA LEU A 293 13.80 8.53 -14.62
C LEU A 293 15.11 9.31 -14.42
N ALA A 294 15.84 9.04 -13.33
CA ALA A 294 17.15 9.66 -13.07
C ALA A 294 18.15 9.35 -14.20
N GLY A 295 18.17 8.11 -14.69
CA GLY A 295 18.96 7.73 -15.86
C GLY A 295 18.55 8.48 -17.12
N ALA A 296 17.26 8.62 -17.39
CA ALA A 296 16.74 9.33 -18.56
C ALA A 296 16.99 10.85 -18.54
N PHE A 297 17.12 11.44 -17.35
CA PHE A 297 17.48 12.85 -17.15
C PHE A 297 18.99 13.07 -16.91
N GLU A 298 19.80 12.00 -16.95
CA GLU A 298 21.25 12.05 -16.71
C GLU A 298 21.62 12.73 -15.38
N CYS A 299 20.83 12.46 -14.32
CA CYS A 299 21.00 13.05 -12.99
C CYS A 299 20.96 12.00 -11.87
N GLY A 300 21.24 12.41 -10.63
CA GLY A 300 21.01 11.57 -9.46
C GLY A 300 19.52 11.50 -9.10
N VAL A 301 19.11 10.46 -8.37
CA VAL A 301 17.72 10.34 -7.89
C VAL A 301 17.31 11.51 -6.98
N ASN A 302 18.25 12.04 -6.20
CA ASN A 302 18.01 13.21 -5.34
C ASN A 302 17.88 14.52 -6.12
N ASP A 303 18.26 14.54 -7.41
CA ASP A 303 18.18 15.71 -8.29
C ASP A 303 16.89 15.73 -9.12
N LEU A 304 16.12 14.63 -9.10
CA LEU A 304 14.81 14.58 -9.72
C LEU A 304 13.87 15.60 -9.08
N PRO A 305 12.89 16.14 -9.83
CA PRO A 305 11.78 16.91 -9.27
C PRO A 305 10.80 15.96 -8.56
N LEU A 306 11.27 15.25 -7.53
CA LEU A 306 10.57 14.23 -6.77
C LEU A 306 10.72 14.52 -5.28
N THR A 307 9.61 14.52 -4.54
CA THR A 307 9.63 14.63 -3.08
C THR A 307 8.87 13.48 -2.44
N LEU A 308 9.48 12.87 -1.42
CA LEU A 308 8.92 11.77 -0.66
C LEU A 308 8.23 12.33 0.60
N VAL A 309 6.93 12.11 0.72
CA VAL A 309 6.09 12.51 1.84
C VAL A 309 5.47 11.25 2.43
N LEU A 310 6.18 10.65 3.38
CA LEU A 310 5.94 9.30 3.88
C LEU A 310 5.19 9.31 5.21
N SER A 311 4.13 8.51 5.23
CA SER A 311 3.46 8.04 6.43
C SER A 311 4.04 6.69 6.86
N TRP A 312 4.08 6.45 8.17
CA TRP A 312 4.50 5.15 8.69
C TRP A 312 3.61 4.73 9.87
N TYR A 313 3.64 3.44 10.21
CA TYR A 313 2.91 2.88 11.34
C TYR A 313 3.62 1.65 11.93
N GLU A 314 3.89 0.66 11.09
CA GLU A 314 4.45 -0.64 11.50
C GLU A 314 5.82 -0.91 10.84
N GLN A 315 6.33 -2.12 11.00
CA GLN A 315 7.73 -2.46 10.74
C GLN A 315 8.07 -2.57 9.25
N LYS A 316 7.13 -2.92 8.36
CA LYS A 316 7.39 -2.90 6.91
C LYS A 316 7.71 -1.49 6.43
N ALA A 317 6.97 -0.48 6.90
CA ALA A 317 7.30 0.92 6.60
C ALA A 317 8.71 1.32 7.10
N VAL A 318 9.13 0.82 8.26
CA VAL A 318 10.48 1.07 8.78
C VAL A 318 11.53 0.43 7.88
N CYS A 319 11.34 -0.82 7.45
CA CYS A 319 12.27 -1.52 6.56
C CYS A 319 12.41 -0.80 5.20
N ILE A 320 11.31 -0.28 4.66
CA ILE A 320 11.30 0.53 3.44
C ILE A 320 12.06 1.84 3.65
N LEU A 321 11.84 2.53 4.76
CA LEU A 321 12.61 3.74 5.09
C LEU A 321 14.11 3.43 5.13
N LEU A 322 14.52 2.36 5.83
CA LEU A 322 15.94 1.95 5.89
C LEU A 322 16.50 1.62 4.49
N THR A 323 15.68 1.05 3.61
CA THR A 323 16.06 0.83 2.20
C THR A 323 16.37 2.15 1.50
N LEU A 324 15.48 3.14 1.61
CA LEU A 324 15.69 4.47 1.02
C LEU A 324 16.95 5.14 1.57
N LEU A 325 17.18 5.05 2.88
CA LEU A 325 18.41 5.59 3.49
C LEU A 325 19.66 4.86 2.98
N SER A 326 19.61 3.54 2.84
CA SER A 326 20.73 2.75 2.30
C SER A 326 21.04 3.06 0.84
N LEU A 327 20.08 3.59 0.09
CA LEU A 327 20.24 4.08 -1.28
C LEU A 327 20.71 5.55 -1.33
N GLY A 328 20.91 6.18 -0.17
CA GLY A 328 21.34 7.57 -0.07
C GLY A 328 20.24 8.58 -0.42
N ILE A 329 18.97 8.18 -0.36
CA ILE A 329 17.84 9.10 -0.58
C ILE A 329 17.76 10.10 0.56
N LYS A 330 17.60 11.37 0.21
CA LYS A 330 17.58 12.51 1.14
C LYS A 330 16.25 13.26 1.06
N ASN A 331 16.08 14.21 1.98
CA ASN A 331 14.96 15.16 1.98
C ASN A 331 13.58 14.51 2.14
N ILE A 332 13.50 13.38 2.84
CA ILE A 332 12.25 12.66 3.10
C ILE A 332 11.45 13.40 4.18
N TYR A 333 10.21 13.74 3.87
CA TYR A 333 9.23 14.21 4.85
C TYR A 333 8.57 12.99 5.51
N LEU A 334 8.64 12.89 6.84
CA LEU A 334 8.19 11.72 7.60
C LEU A 334 7.17 12.12 8.68
N GLY A 335 6.03 11.41 8.74
CA GLY A 335 4.98 11.70 9.71
C GLY A 335 4.00 10.56 9.97
N PRO A 336 2.94 10.77 10.79
CA PRO A 336 2.59 12.05 11.42
C PRO A 336 3.46 12.41 12.65
N THR A 337 4.23 11.46 13.15
CA THR A 337 5.21 11.67 14.23
C THR A 337 6.43 10.81 13.99
N LEU A 338 7.58 11.19 14.52
CA LEU A 338 8.75 10.32 14.49
C LEU A 338 8.53 9.05 15.34
N PRO A 339 9.11 7.90 14.95
CA PRO A 339 9.07 6.69 15.77
C PRO A 339 9.65 6.87 17.16
N ALA A 340 8.97 6.32 18.17
CA ALA A 340 9.42 6.40 19.56
C ALA A 340 10.75 5.68 19.83
N PHE A 341 11.14 4.74 18.97
CA PHE A 341 12.42 4.03 19.05
C PHE A 341 13.59 4.83 18.46
N ILE A 342 13.35 6.02 17.89
CA ILE A 342 14.40 6.94 17.45
C ILE A 342 14.79 7.82 18.64
N SER A 343 15.98 7.58 19.21
CA SER A 343 16.55 8.45 20.24
C SER A 343 17.01 9.79 19.64
N PRO A 344 17.20 10.84 20.46
CA PRO A 344 17.71 12.13 19.96
C PRO A 344 19.03 12.02 19.19
N ASN A 345 19.96 11.17 19.64
CA ASN A 345 21.23 10.96 18.95
C ASN A 345 21.04 10.29 17.58
N VAL A 346 20.16 9.29 17.48
CA VAL A 346 19.84 8.63 16.20
C VAL A 346 19.14 9.63 15.27
N LEU A 347 18.22 10.44 15.78
CA LEU A 347 17.54 11.46 15.00
C LEU A 347 18.55 12.46 14.40
N ASN A 348 19.52 12.93 15.19
CA ASN A 348 20.55 13.85 14.71
C ASN A 348 21.37 13.23 13.58
N VAL A 349 21.79 11.97 13.69
CA VAL A 349 22.48 11.26 12.60
C VAL A 349 21.62 11.19 11.34
N LEU A 350 20.32 10.93 11.49
CA LEU A 350 19.39 10.88 10.36
C LEU A 350 19.21 12.25 9.68
N ILE A 351 19.14 13.33 10.47
CA ILE A 351 19.07 14.70 9.97
C ILE A 351 20.38 15.07 9.26
N GLU A 352 21.53 14.88 9.89
CA GLU A 352 22.83 15.26 9.34
C GLU A 352 23.17 14.51 8.04
N LYS A 353 22.89 13.20 7.98
CA LYS A 353 23.27 12.39 6.82
C LYS A 353 22.23 12.41 5.69
N PHE A 354 20.94 12.40 6.04
CA PHE A 354 19.86 12.21 5.08
C PHE A 354 18.88 13.38 4.99
N ASN A 355 19.00 14.38 5.86
CA ASN A 355 18.10 15.52 5.90
C ASN A 355 16.62 15.08 6.02
N ILE A 356 16.33 14.11 6.90
CA ILE A 356 14.95 13.72 7.21
C ILE A 356 14.23 14.90 7.86
N LYS A 357 13.01 15.18 7.40
CA LYS A 357 12.19 16.29 7.85
C LYS A 357 10.92 15.76 8.51
N PRO A 358 10.56 16.18 9.74
CA PRO A 358 9.21 15.97 10.23
C PRO A 358 8.23 16.76 9.36
N ILE A 359 7.03 16.23 9.12
CA ILE A 359 5.96 17.00 8.47
C ILE A 359 5.51 18.17 9.37
N SER A 360 5.01 19.24 8.75
CA SER A 360 4.41 20.40 9.42
C SER A 360 2.94 20.53 9.02
N THR A 361 2.51 21.69 8.51
CA THR A 361 1.21 21.87 7.86
C THR A 361 1.32 21.66 6.35
N PRO A 362 0.24 21.23 5.67
CA PRO A 362 0.28 21.03 4.22
C PRO A 362 0.74 22.28 3.44
N ASP A 363 0.29 23.47 3.85
CA ASP A 363 0.66 24.73 3.18
C ASP A 363 2.15 25.07 3.37
N ALA A 364 2.67 24.88 4.60
CA ALA A 364 4.06 25.16 4.90
C ALA A 364 4.99 24.19 4.16
N ASP A 365 4.65 22.90 4.13
CA ASP A 365 5.46 21.88 3.46
C ASP A 365 5.40 22.05 1.94
N LEU A 366 4.23 22.29 1.35
CA LEU A 366 4.14 22.56 -0.10
C LEU A 366 4.95 23.80 -0.50
N LYS A 367 4.89 24.87 0.30
CA LYS A 367 5.72 26.06 0.07
C LYS A 367 7.21 25.73 0.17
N ALA A 368 7.62 25.00 1.21
CA ALA A 368 9.02 24.61 1.39
C ALA A 368 9.55 23.68 0.29
N ILE A 369 8.68 22.84 -0.30
CA ILE A 369 9.05 21.90 -1.36
C ILE A 369 9.14 22.59 -2.73
N LEU A 370 8.20 23.50 -3.02
CA LEU A 370 8.03 24.07 -4.36
C LEU A 370 8.65 25.47 -4.55
N GLY A 371 9.04 26.15 -3.45
CA GLY A 371 9.62 27.50 -3.47
C GLY A 371 8.60 28.60 -3.20
#